data_AF-A0A950QMA1-F1
#
_entry.id   AF-A0A950QMA1-F1
#
_cell.length_a   1.000
_cell.length_b   1.000
_cell.length_c   1.000
_cell.angle_alpha   90.00
_cell.angle_beta   90.00
_cell.angle_gamma   90.00
#
_symmetry.space_group_name_H-M   'P 1'
#
loop_
_entity.id
_entity.type
_entity.pdbx_description
1 polymer ?
#
loop_
_entity_poly.entity_id
_entity_poly.type
_entity_poly.pdbx_seq_one_letter_code
_entity_poly.pdbx_strand_id
1 'polypeptide(L)'
;LAWELHEQGASVRVVARSSEIDFNKVPDAYEESLIGKLHRPASGIGRGWKSLFCAQAPLLFYRLPETLRSRAIASHMHPAGGWFMREKVQQNIPLLLGRKIRSAEAHNDQVSLKLRDRNGHEEVVVCDHVIAATGYEPDMRKVPFLNPALVQKISPRENVTELSDDFETTQKGLFAVGLAAMHNFGPLMRFMVGAEFAAPRVASVLDRRFARAAEKRAA
;
A
#
# COMPACT_ATOMS: atom_id res chain seq x y z
N LEU A 1 3.66 -14.45 -10.02
CA LEU A 1 4.96 -14.96 -9.53
C LEU A 1 4.87 -16.41 -9.08
N ALA A 2 4.16 -16.76 -8.00
CA ALA A 2 4.09 -18.15 -7.52
C ALA A 2 3.60 -19.13 -8.62
N TRP A 3 2.54 -18.76 -9.35
CA TRP A 3 2.05 -19.51 -10.51
C TRP A 3 3.08 -19.62 -11.64
N GLU A 4 3.71 -18.51 -12.03
CA GLU A 4 4.73 -18.51 -13.08
C GLU A 4 5.90 -19.45 -12.75
N LEU A 5 6.36 -19.45 -11.50
CA LEU A 5 7.42 -20.37 -11.06
C LEU A 5 6.96 -21.84 -11.12
N HIS A 6 5.72 -22.11 -10.74
CA HIS A 6 5.13 -23.44 -10.82
C HIS A 6 5.05 -23.94 -12.27
N GLU A 7 4.62 -23.09 -13.21
CA GLU A 7 4.58 -23.41 -14.65
C GLU A 7 5.96 -23.71 -15.23
N GLN A 8 7.03 -23.11 -14.67
CA GLN A 8 8.41 -23.42 -15.04
C GLN A 8 8.96 -24.68 -14.34
N GLY A 9 8.12 -25.45 -13.65
CA GLY A 9 8.49 -26.71 -13.01
C GLY A 9 9.07 -26.58 -11.60
N ALA A 10 9.07 -25.38 -10.99
CA ALA A 10 9.53 -25.22 -9.62
C ALA A 10 8.52 -25.80 -8.62
N SER A 11 9.02 -26.41 -7.54
CA SER A 11 8.19 -26.79 -6.38
C SER A 11 7.92 -25.57 -5.51
N VAL A 12 6.74 -24.97 -5.67
CA VAL A 12 6.37 -23.71 -5.01
C VAL A 12 5.44 -23.98 -3.84
N ARG A 13 5.65 -23.30 -2.72
CA ARG A 13 4.74 -23.25 -1.57
C ARG A 13 4.50 -21.79 -1.20
N VAL A 14 3.26 -21.44 -0.85
CA VAL A 14 2.93 -20.10 -0.34
C VAL A 14 2.72 -20.17 1.15
N VAL A 15 3.48 -19.39 1.91
CA VAL A 15 3.33 -19.26 3.36
C VAL A 15 2.66 -17.93 3.68
N ALA A 16 1.60 -17.94 4.48
CA ALA A 16 0.94 -16.72 4.91
C ALA A 16 0.46 -16.81 6.36
N ARG A 17 0.56 -15.68 7.08
CA ARG A 17 -0.01 -15.52 8.43
C ARG A 17 -1.53 -15.46 8.44
N SER A 18 -2.13 -15.08 7.31
CA SER A 18 -3.59 -15.07 7.13
C SER A 18 -4.11 -16.50 7.08
N SER A 19 -5.32 -16.73 7.59
CA SER A 19 -6.00 -18.03 7.48
C SER A 19 -6.49 -18.31 6.06
N GLU A 20 -6.63 -17.28 5.22
CA GLU A 20 -7.08 -17.36 3.83
C GLU A 20 -6.27 -16.42 2.94
N ILE A 21 -6.20 -16.74 1.64
CA ILE A 21 -5.69 -15.83 0.61
C ILE A 21 -6.90 -15.22 -0.08
N ASP A 22 -7.00 -13.90 0.02
CA ASP A 22 -8.05 -13.16 -0.67
C ASP A 22 -7.77 -13.08 -2.17
N PHE A 23 -8.84 -13.18 -2.95
CA PHE A 23 -8.85 -12.90 -4.37
C PHE A 23 -9.94 -11.89 -4.65
N ASN A 24 -9.67 -11.00 -5.61
CA ASN A 24 -10.67 -10.07 -6.10
C ASN A 24 -11.93 -10.82 -6.56
N LYS A 25 -13.06 -10.12 -6.54
CA LYS A 25 -14.31 -10.66 -7.05
C LYS A 25 -14.25 -10.78 -8.57
N VAL A 26 -14.93 -11.79 -9.11
CA VAL A 26 -15.20 -11.87 -10.55
C VAL A 26 -16.04 -10.63 -10.91
N PRO A 27 -15.71 -9.91 -12.00
CA PRO A 27 -16.52 -8.80 -12.47
C PRO A 27 -17.97 -9.24 -12.65
N ASP A 28 -18.90 -8.50 -12.05
CA ASP A 28 -20.33 -8.77 -12.11
C ASP A 28 -21.00 -7.80 -13.09
N ALA A 29 -21.72 -8.34 -14.07
CA ALA A 29 -22.46 -7.56 -15.05
C ALA A 29 -23.51 -6.62 -14.40
N TYR A 30 -24.06 -6.99 -13.24
CA TYR A 30 -24.98 -6.13 -12.50
C TYR A 30 -24.31 -4.83 -12.02
N GLU A 31 -23.02 -4.87 -11.64
CA GLU A 31 -22.28 -3.67 -11.22
C GLU A 31 -22.07 -2.66 -12.37
N GLU A 32 -22.28 -3.09 -13.61
CA GLU A 32 -22.25 -2.23 -14.80
C GLU A 32 -23.61 -1.63 -15.17
N SER A 33 -24.71 -2.13 -14.58
CA SER A 33 -26.05 -1.56 -14.73
C SER A 33 -26.13 -0.16 -14.10
N LEU A 34 -27.13 0.64 -14.50
CA LEU A 34 -27.34 1.97 -13.93
C LEU A 34 -27.57 1.93 -12.41
N ILE A 35 -28.39 0.98 -11.94
CA ILE A 35 -28.68 0.79 -10.52
C ILE A 35 -27.43 0.32 -9.77
N GLY A 36 -26.68 -0.63 -10.35
CA GLY A 36 -25.41 -1.11 -9.79
C GLY A 36 -24.37 -0.02 -9.65
N LYS A 37 -24.23 0.85 -10.66
CA LYS A 37 -23.35 2.03 -10.63
C LYS A 37 -23.77 3.04 -9.57
N LEU A 38 -25.07 3.21 -9.31
CA LEU A 38 -25.54 4.09 -8.24
C LEU A 38 -25.23 3.50 -6.85
N HIS A 39 -25.45 2.22 -6.63
CA HIS A 39 -25.16 1.59 -5.33
C HIS A 39 -23.66 1.42 -5.06
N ARG A 40 -22.88 1.10 -6.09
CA ARG A 40 -21.44 0.86 -6.01
C ARG A 40 -20.70 1.65 -7.09
N PRO A 41 -20.64 2.98 -6.96
CA PRO A 41 -20.01 3.83 -7.97
C PRO A 41 -18.55 3.45 -8.14
N ALA A 42 -18.11 3.41 -9.41
CA ALA A 42 -16.72 3.20 -9.73
C ALA A 42 -15.89 4.42 -9.33
N SER A 43 -14.67 4.16 -8.86
CA SER A 43 -13.64 5.17 -8.64
C SER A 43 -12.31 4.61 -9.11
N GLY A 44 -11.30 5.48 -9.26
CA GLY A 44 -9.94 5.04 -9.61
C GLY A 44 -9.28 4.13 -8.56
N ILE A 45 -9.91 3.92 -7.40
CA ILE A 45 -9.40 3.08 -6.30
C ILE A 45 -10.42 2.00 -5.90
N GLY A 46 -11.26 1.57 -6.84
CA GLY A 46 -12.27 0.53 -6.63
C GLY A 46 -13.70 1.05 -6.51
N ARG A 47 -14.65 0.14 -6.27
CA ARG A 47 -16.09 0.43 -6.27
C ARG A 47 -16.66 0.69 -4.88
N GLY A 48 -17.63 1.60 -4.82
CA GLY A 48 -18.41 1.91 -3.62
C GLY A 48 -18.21 3.34 -3.15
N TRP A 49 -19.20 3.86 -2.41
CA TRP A 49 -19.22 5.23 -1.91
C TRP A 49 -17.99 5.61 -1.08
N LYS A 50 -17.45 4.67 -0.28
CA LYS A 50 -16.20 4.91 0.48
C LYS A 50 -15.01 5.15 -0.44
N SER A 51 -14.83 4.33 -1.47
CA SER A 51 -13.77 4.49 -2.47
C SER A 51 -13.96 5.77 -3.27
N LEU A 52 -15.21 6.06 -3.67
CA LEU A 52 -15.53 7.31 -4.35
C LEU A 52 -15.18 8.54 -3.51
N PHE A 53 -15.58 8.58 -2.24
CA PHE A 53 -15.24 9.69 -1.32
C PHE A 53 -13.72 9.86 -1.19
N CYS A 54 -12.99 8.78 -0.94
CA CYS A 54 -11.54 8.82 -0.79
C CYS A 54 -10.83 9.25 -2.08
N ALA A 55 -11.38 8.94 -3.26
CA ALA A 55 -10.81 9.33 -4.54
C ALA A 55 -11.17 10.75 -4.98
N GLN A 56 -12.42 11.16 -4.77
CA GLN A 56 -12.97 12.41 -5.32
C GLN A 56 -12.87 13.60 -4.36
N ALA A 57 -12.73 13.35 -3.05
CA ALA A 57 -12.63 14.41 -2.06
C ALA A 57 -11.41 14.28 -1.11
N PRO A 58 -10.16 14.22 -1.61
CA PRO A 58 -8.99 14.04 -0.75
C PRO A 58 -8.76 15.20 0.24
N LEU A 59 -9.20 16.42 -0.10
CA LEU A 59 -9.15 17.57 0.82
C LEU A 59 -10.19 17.50 1.94
N LEU A 60 -11.36 16.89 1.68
CA LEU A 60 -12.32 16.59 2.75
C LEU A 60 -11.78 15.47 3.63
N PHE A 61 -11.18 14.44 3.03
CA PHE A 61 -10.48 13.39 3.76
C PHE A 61 -9.39 13.96 4.68
N TYR A 62 -8.58 14.89 4.15
CA TYR A 62 -7.51 15.57 4.90
C TYR A 62 -8.00 16.20 6.20
N ARG A 63 -9.21 16.77 6.19
CA ARG A 63 -9.83 17.45 7.33
C ARG A 63 -10.51 16.50 8.32
N LEU A 64 -10.59 15.20 8.03
CA LEU A 64 -11.16 14.24 8.96
C LEU A 64 -10.28 14.10 10.21
N PRO A 65 -10.88 13.83 11.38
CA PRO A 65 -10.15 13.40 12.57
C PRO A 65 -9.19 12.24 12.29
N GLU A 66 -8.02 12.24 12.93
CA GLU A 66 -6.97 11.24 12.74
C GLU A 66 -7.49 9.80 12.88
N THR A 67 -8.37 9.54 13.85
CA THR A 67 -8.98 8.22 14.09
C THR A 67 -9.79 7.73 12.88
N LEU A 68 -10.53 8.63 12.22
CA LEU A 68 -11.31 8.30 11.03
C LEU A 68 -10.41 8.08 9.82
N ARG A 69 -9.37 8.91 9.65
CA ARG A 69 -8.38 8.72 8.57
C ARG A 69 -7.69 7.37 8.69
N SER A 70 -7.18 7.05 9.88
CA SER A 70 -6.52 5.77 10.18
C SER A 70 -7.45 4.58 9.96
N ARG A 71 -8.70 4.64 10.45
CA ARG A 71 -9.69 3.59 10.22
C ARG A 71 -10.00 3.44 8.73
N ALA A 72 -10.15 4.54 8.01
CA ALA A 72 -10.45 4.51 6.58
C ALA A 72 -9.32 3.84 5.79
N ILE A 73 -8.05 4.21 6.06
CA ILE A 73 -6.84 3.64 5.46
C ILE A 73 -6.71 2.15 5.79
N ALA A 74 -6.81 1.77 7.06
CA ALA A 74 -6.66 0.40 7.51
C ALA A 74 -7.70 -0.56 6.88
N SER A 75 -8.91 -0.05 6.61
CA SER A 75 -10.01 -0.83 6.02
C SER A 75 -10.15 -0.62 4.50
N HIS A 76 -9.20 0.01 3.82
CA HIS A 76 -9.26 0.21 2.37
C HIS A 76 -8.35 -0.76 1.63
N MET A 77 -8.98 -1.66 0.87
CA MET A 77 -8.35 -2.61 -0.05
C MET A 77 -7.18 -3.39 0.57
N HIS A 78 -7.53 -4.54 1.14
CA HIS A 78 -6.57 -5.53 1.62
C HIS A 78 -5.85 -6.20 0.43
N PRO A 79 -4.66 -6.77 0.65
CA PRO A 79 -3.94 -7.49 -0.39
C PRO A 79 -4.79 -8.64 -0.94
N ALA A 80 -5.05 -8.65 -2.24
CA ALA A 80 -5.83 -9.68 -2.90
C ALA A 80 -5.24 -10.03 -4.28
N GLY A 81 -5.25 -11.32 -4.62
CA GLY A 81 -4.87 -11.79 -5.96
C GLY A 81 -5.92 -11.43 -7.02
N GLY A 82 -5.51 -11.43 -8.30
CA GLY A 82 -6.46 -11.33 -9.41
C GLY A 82 -7.45 -12.51 -9.39
N TRP A 83 -8.74 -12.26 -9.63
CA TRP A 83 -9.78 -13.29 -9.52
C TRP A 83 -9.50 -14.53 -10.38
N PHE A 84 -8.94 -14.32 -11.57
CA PHE A 84 -8.56 -15.35 -12.55
C PHE A 84 -7.39 -16.25 -12.10
N MET A 85 -6.69 -15.88 -11.03
CA MET A 85 -5.61 -16.69 -10.45
C MET A 85 -6.09 -17.65 -9.37
N ARG A 86 -7.34 -17.52 -8.91
CA ARG A 86 -7.84 -18.24 -7.73
C ARG A 86 -7.70 -19.75 -7.90
N GLU A 87 -8.33 -20.31 -8.93
CA GLU A 87 -8.31 -21.76 -9.18
C GLU A 87 -6.90 -22.25 -9.46
N LYS A 88 -6.16 -21.53 -10.32
CA LYS A 88 -4.76 -21.83 -10.64
C LYS A 88 -3.89 -21.99 -9.40
N VAL A 89 -3.99 -21.05 -8.46
CA VAL A 89 -3.17 -21.10 -7.24
C VAL A 89 -3.71 -22.11 -6.24
N GLN A 90 -5.01 -22.09 -5.95
CA GLN A 90 -5.58 -22.91 -4.87
C GLN A 90 -5.56 -24.42 -5.17
N GLN A 91 -5.64 -24.81 -6.44
CA GLN A 91 -5.67 -26.22 -6.83
C GLN A 91 -4.28 -26.82 -7.04
N ASN A 92 -3.28 -26.00 -7.39
CA ASN A 92 -1.98 -26.50 -7.84
C ASN A 92 -0.81 -26.15 -6.91
N ILE A 93 -0.96 -25.14 -6.04
CA ILE A 93 0.12 -24.65 -5.18
C ILE A 93 -0.25 -24.89 -3.71
N PRO A 94 0.53 -25.67 -2.94
CA PRO A 94 0.29 -25.84 -1.51
C PRO A 94 0.34 -24.51 -0.75
N LEU A 95 -0.71 -24.25 0.04
CA LEU A 95 -0.87 -23.04 0.84
C LEU A 95 -0.70 -23.37 2.33
N LEU A 96 0.39 -22.89 2.93
CA LEU A 96 0.66 -22.97 4.36
C LEU A 96 0.12 -21.72 5.05
N LEU A 97 -1.18 -21.75 5.34
CA LEU A 97 -1.94 -20.62 5.89
C LEU A 97 -1.99 -20.64 7.42
N GLY A 98 -2.24 -19.47 8.00
CA GLY A 98 -2.24 -19.28 9.45
C GLY A 98 -0.86 -19.49 10.09
N ARG A 99 0.21 -19.46 9.31
CA ARG A 99 1.59 -19.71 9.75
C ARG A 99 2.37 -18.42 9.86
N LYS A 100 3.02 -18.19 11.00
CA LYS A 100 3.98 -17.11 11.20
C LYS A 100 5.40 -17.65 11.08
N ILE A 101 6.25 -16.97 10.33
CA ILE A 101 7.69 -17.25 10.30
C ILE A 101 8.28 -16.83 11.65
N ARG A 102 9.01 -17.74 12.30
CA ARG A 102 9.73 -17.52 13.56
C ARG A 102 11.22 -17.29 13.34
N SER A 103 11.82 -18.09 12.48
CA SER A 103 13.18 -17.86 12.01
C SER A 103 13.32 -18.32 10.56
N ALA A 104 14.33 -17.76 9.90
CA ALA A 104 14.81 -18.18 8.60
C ALA A 104 16.33 -18.32 8.73
N GLU A 105 16.85 -19.52 8.52
CA GLU A 105 18.27 -19.82 8.66
C GLU A 105 18.77 -20.40 7.34
N ALA A 106 19.81 -19.78 6.77
CA ALA A 106 20.50 -20.34 5.61
C ALA A 106 21.53 -21.37 6.10
N HIS A 107 21.44 -22.59 5.57
CA HIS A 107 22.34 -23.69 5.86
C HIS A 107 22.77 -24.32 4.54
N ASN A 108 24.08 -24.28 4.26
CA ASN A 108 24.64 -24.68 2.96
C ASN A 108 23.94 -23.91 1.81
N ASP A 109 23.31 -24.63 0.87
CA ASP A 109 22.60 -24.09 -0.29
C ASP A 109 21.07 -24.04 -0.10
N GLN A 110 20.58 -24.20 1.14
CA GLN A 110 19.15 -24.21 1.46
C GLN A 110 18.79 -23.24 2.57
N VAL A 111 17.50 -22.91 2.64
CA VAL A 111 16.89 -22.10 3.70
C VAL A 111 15.91 -22.95 4.49
N SER A 112 16.12 -22.97 5.80
CA SER A 112 15.22 -23.59 6.78
C SER A 112 14.34 -22.51 7.41
N LEU A 113 13.03 -22.62 7.20
CA LEU A 113 12.02 -21.73 7.79
C LEU A 113 11.32 -22.45 8.95
N LYS A 114 11.45 -21.90 10.16
CA LYS A 114 10.64 -22.33 11.30
C LYS A 114 9.31 -21.59 11.26
N LEU A 115 8.23 -22.32 11.09
CA LEU A 115 6.87 -21.79 11.04
C LEU A 115 6.13 -22.16 12.32
N ARG A 116 5.25 -21.28 12.78
CA ARG A 116 4.37 -21.55 13.93
C ARG A 116 2.92 -21.22 13.58
N ASP A 117 2.03 -22.14 13.86
CA ASP A 117 0.59 -21.93 13.69
C ASP A 117 -0.06 -21.21 14.89
N ARG A 118 -1.39 -21.03 14.84
CA ARG A 118 -2.15 -20.38 15.92
C ARG A 118 -2.25 -21.23 17.20
N ASN A 119 -2.15 -22.55 17.08
CA ASN A 119 -2.21 -23.49 18.20
C ASN A 119 -0.84 -23.65 18.88
N GLY A 120 0.21 -23.07 18.31
CA GLY A 120 1.56 -23.16 18.82
C GLY A 120 2.36 -24.34 18.26
N HIS A 121 1.79 -25.11 17.33
CA HIS A 121 2.53 -26.15 16.62
C HIS A 121 3.60 -25.50 15.74
N GLU A 122 4.82 -26.00 15.88
CA GLU A 122 5.96 -25.61 15.06
C GLU A 122 6.23 -26.64 13.97
N GLU A 123 6.46 -26.17 12.76
CA GLU A 123 6.86 -27.00 11.62
C GLU A 123 8.06 -26.35 10.92
N VAL A 124 8.90 -27.18 10.30
CA VAL A 124 10.08 -26.72 9.56
C VAL A 124 9.84 -26.93 8.07
N VAL A 125 10.03 -25.87 7.30
CA VAL A 125 10.00 -25.89 5.85
C VAL A 125 11.40 -25.64 5.31
N VAL A 126 11.97 -26.63 4.63
CA VAL A 126 13.23 -26.49 3.90
C VAL A 126 12.95 -26.21 2.43
N CYS A 127 13.66 -25.24 1.86
CA CYS A 127 13.55 -24.81 0.47
C CYS A 127 14.85 -24.19 -0.03
N ASP A 128 15.09 -24.19 -1.33
CA ASP A 128 16.31 -23.63 -1.91
C ASP A 128 16.26 -22.09 -2.00
N HIS A 129 15.06 -21.53 -2.18
CA HIS A 129 14.85 -20.09 -2.29
C HIS A 129 13.65 -19.60 -1.49
N VAL A 130 13.78 -18.40 -0.92
CA VAL A 130 12.69 -17.67 -0.26
C VAL A 130 12.46 -16.35 -0.96
N ILE A 131 11.22 -16.11 -1.37
CA ILE A 131 10.80 -14.82 -1.94
C ILE A 131 9.91 -14.10 -0.93
N ALA A 132 10.39 -12.98 -0.40
CA ALA A 132 9.64 -12.15 0.54
C ALA A 132 8.59 -11.28 -0.19
N ALA A 133 7.43 -11.86 -0.48
CA ALA A 133 6.28 -11.17 -1.08
C ALA A 133 5.39 -10.45 -0.04
N THR A 134 5.99 -9.80 0.97
CA THR A 134 5.28 -9.25 2.14
C THR A 134 4.72 -7.84 1.96
N GLY A 135 4.95 -7.24 0.78
CA GLY A 135 4.59 -5.85 0.49
C GLY A 135 5.54 -4.85 1.14
N TYR A 136 5.16 -3.57 1.11
CA TYR A 136 5.95 -2.45 1.62
C TYR A 136 5.17 -1.67 2.66
N GLU A 137 5.88 -1.10 3.62
CA GLU A 137 5.35 -0.18 4.62
C GLU A 137 6.06 1.18 4.45
N PRO A 138 5.33 2.24 4.04
CA PRO A 138 5.94 3.53 3.78
C PRO A 138 6.29 4.24 5.08
N ASP A 139 7.60 4.43 5.31
CA ASP A 139 8.10 5.11 6.50
C ASP A 139 9.31 5.96 6.14
N MET A 140 9.14 7.29 6.20
CA MET A 140 10.19 8.25 5.90
C MET A 140 11.39 8.13 6.84
N ARG A 141 11.20 7.54 8.03
CA ARG A 141 12.29 7.29 8.99
C ARG A 141 13.26 6.20 8.53
N LYS A 142 12.86 5.39 7.53
CA LYS A 142 13.68 4.32 6.94
C LYS A 142 14.35 4.76 5.63
N VAL A 143 14.25 6.03 5.25
CA VAL A 143 14.85 6.56 4.02
C VAL A 143 16.30 6.98 4.30
N PRO A 144 17.32 6.24 3.81
CA PRO A 144 18.69 6.32 4.32
C PRO A 144 19.42 7.62 3.95
N PHE A 145 18.98 8.34 2.92
CA PHE A 145 19.60 9.60 2.51
C PHE A 145 19.04 10.83 3.26
N LEU A 146 17.98 10.68 4.05
CA LEU A 146 17.42 11.80 4.82
C LEU A 146 18.16 11.96 6.13
N ASN A 147 18.53 13.21 6.44
CA ASN A 147 19.15 13.53 7.72
C ASN A 147 18.18 13.20 8.88
N PRO A 148 18.61 12.47 9.93
CA PRO A 148 17.75 12.12 11.07
C PRO A 148 17.07 13.32 11.75
N ALA A 149 17.74 14.46 11.85
CA ALA A 149 17.17 15.68 12.44
C ALA A 149 16.08 16.31 11.55
N LEU A 150 16.15 16.12 10.24
CA LEU A 150 15.07 16.50 9.31
C LEU A 150 13.89 15.54 9.46
N VAL A 151 14.16 14.23 9.48
CA VAL A 151 13.15 13.18 9.64
C VAL A 151 12.31 13.41 10.90
N GLN A 152 12.93 13.72 12.03
CA GLN A 152 12.19 14.00 13.28
C GLN A 152 11.17 15.15 13.16
N LYS A 153 11.44 16.13 12.29
CA LYS A 153 10.54 17.27 12.06
C LYS A 153 9.38 16.90 11.15
N ILE A 154 9.63 16.12 10.09
CA ILE A 154 8.64 15.83 9.04
C ILE A 154 7.84 14.55 9.28
N SER A 155 8.39 13.64 10.08
CA SER A 155 7.81 12.32 10.37
C SER A 155 8.03 11.95 11.85
N PRO A 156 7.29 12.58 12.77
CA PRO A 156 7.49 12.41 14.21
C PRO A 156 7.10 11.01 14.72
N ARG A 157 6.32 10.25 13.95
CA ARG A 157 5.78 8.94 14.32
C ARG A 157 5.89 7.95 13.15
N GLU A 158 5.79 6.67 13.45
CA GLU A 158 5.82 5.60 12.45
C GLU A 158 4.75 5.80 11.38
N ASN A 159 5.12 5.65 10.11
CA ASN A 159 4.20 5.70 8.96
C ASN A 159 3.41 7.02 8.81
N VAL A 160 3.82 8.07 9.52
CA VAL A 160 3.18 9.40 9.46
C VAL A 160 4.21 10.40 8.95
N THR A 161 3.90 11.01 7.80
CA THR A 161 4.57 12.24 7.35
C THR A 161 3.55 13.36 7.52
N GLU A 162 3.86 14.38 8.31
CA GLU A 162 2.94 15.51 8.47
C GLU A 162 3.05 16.42 7.25
N LEU A 163 1.90 16.69 6.62
CA LEU A 163 1.82 17.50 5.41
C LEU A 163 0.73 18.55 5.55
N SER A 164 0.93 19.70 4.90
CA SER A 164 -0.15 20.64 4.61
C SER A 164 -1.13 20.07 3.57
N ASP A 165 -2.24 20.76 3.34
CA ASP A 165 -3.19 20.45 2.26
C ASP A 165 -2.61 20.67 0.85
N ASP A 166 -1.44 21.30 0.77
CA ASP A 166 -0.62 21.51 -0.42
C ASP A 166 0.59 20.55 -0.52
N PHE A 167 0.62 19.47 0.28
CA PHE A 167 1.67 18.44 0.31
C PHE A 167 3.06 18.90 0.80
N GLU A 168 3.16 20.11 1.37
CA GLU A 168 4.41 20.59 1.97
C GLU A 168 4.57 19.98 3.37
N THR A 169 5.76 19.49 3.68
CA THR A 169 6.10 19.02 5.02
C THR A 169 6.22 20.20 5.99
N THR A 170 6.39 19.91 7.28
CA THR A 170 6.75 20.94 8.28
C THR A 170 8.05 21.68 7.93
N GLN A 171 8.92 21.08 7.09
CA GLN A 171 10.09 21.75 6.53
C GLN A 171 9.71 22.50 5.24
N LYS A 172 9.77 23.83 5.31
CA LYS A 172 9.48 24.70 4.17
C LYS A 172 10.36 24.36 2.96
N GLY A 173 9.75 24.13 1.82
CA GLY A 173 10.37 23.79 0.54
C GLY A 173 10.51 22.29 0.29
N LEU A 174 10.15 21.46 1.27
CA LEU A 174 10.19 20.01 1.14
C LEU A 174 8.77 19.47 1.05
N PHE A 175 8.48 18.74 -0.02
CA PHE A 175 7.17 18.16 -0.32
C PHE A 175 7.25 16.65 -0.30
N ALA A 176 6.17 15.98 0.08
CA ALA A 176 6.05 14.53 -0.05
C ALA A 176 4.71 14.16 -0.70
N VAL A 177 4.75 13.21 -1.63
CA VAL A 177 3.58 12.75 -2.40
C VAL A 177 3.52 11.22 -2.42
N GLY A 178 2.43 10.66 -2.97
CA GLY A 178 2.24 9.21 -3.05
C GLY A 178 2.12 8.59 -1.65
N LEU A 179 2.69 7.39 -1.44
CA LEU A 179 2.51 6.63 -0.20
C LEU A 179 2.87 7.41 1.08
N ALA A 180 3.86 8.30 1.03
CA ALA A 180 4.24 9.15 2.16
C ALA A 180 3.13 10.14 2.57
N ALA A 181 2.25 10.50 1.64
CA ALA A 181 1.13 11.41 1.85
C ALA A 181 -0.18 10.71 2.22
N MET A 182 -0.20 9.37 2.23
CA MET A 182 -1.41 8.57 2.47
C MET A 182 -2.06 8.85 3.82
N HIS A 183 -1.28 9.09 4.88
CA HIS A 183 -1.83 9.44 6.19
C HIS A 183 -2.73 10.68 6.12
N ASN A 184 -2.39 11.63 5.25
CA ASN A 184 -3.08 12.91 5.13
C ASN A 184 -4.22 12.85 4.11
N PHE A 185 -3.98 12.32 2.92
CA PHE A 185 -4.93 12.37 1.80
C PHE A 185 -5.64 11.04 1.54
N GLY A 186 -5.38 10.03 2.36
CA GLY A 186 -6.11 8.78 2.39
C GLY A 186 -5.67 7.77 1.33
N PRO A 187 -6.47 6.70 1.14
CA PRO A 187 -6.13 5.55 0.32
C PRO A 187 -5.79 5.88 -1.14
N LEU A 188 -6.29 7.01 -1.67
CA LEU A 188 -6.00 7.47 -3.02
C LEU A 188 -4.50 7.47 -3.33
N MET A 189 -3.69 7.83 -2.34
CA MET A 189 -2.23 7.95 -2.48
C MET A 189 -1.50 6.62 -2.68
N ARG A 190 -2.20 5.47 -2.57
CA ARG A 190 -1.66 4.14 -2.90
C ARG A 190 -1.80 3.77 -4.38
N PHE A 191 -2.55 4.56 -5.15
CA PHE A 191 -2.91 4.26 -6.53
C PHE A 191 -2.35 5.32 -7.47
N MET A 192 -2.02 4.90 -8.69
CA MET A 192 -1.46 5.80 -9.72
C MET A 192 -2.37 7.00 -10.01
N VAL A 193 -3.69 6.81 -10.01
CA VAL A 193 -4.69 7.87 -10.18
C VAL A 193 -4.56 9.00 -9.14
N GLY A 194 -3.95 8.75 -7.97
CA GLY A 194 -3.65 9.80 -7.00
C GLY A 194 -2.70 10.87 -7.53
N ALA A 195 -1.92 10.58 -8.57
CA ALA A 195 -1.06 11.56 -9.24
C ALA A 195 -1.87 12.68 -9.90
N GLU A 196 -3.07 12.38 -10.43
CA GLU A 196 -3.98 13.39 -11.02
C GLU A 196 -4.43 14.43 -9.98
N PHE A 197 -4.51 14.02 -8.72
CA PHE A 197 -4.79 14.94 -7.62
C PHE A 197 -3.51 15.65 -7.12
N ALA A 198 -2.44 14.93 -6.85
CA ALA A 198 -1.26 15.46 -6.18
C ALA A 198 -0.39 16.36 -7.08
N ALA A 199 -0.10 15.91 -8.31
CA ALA A 199 0.85 16.56 -9.21
C ALA A 199 0.49 18.01 -9.56
N PRO A 200 -0.73 18.34 -10.04
CA PRO A 200 -1.06 19.72 -10.41
C PRO A 200 -1.02 20.69 -9.21
N ARG A 201 -1.28 20.20 -7.99
CA ARG A 201 -1.25 21.03 -6.78
C ARG A 201 0.16 21.36 -6.34
N VAL A 202 1.03 20.36 -6.30
CA VAL A 202 2.46 20.59 -6.03
C VAL A 202 3.06 21.52 -7.07
N ALA A 203 2.77 21.30 -8.36
CA ALA A 203 3.23 22.18 -9.44
C ALA A 203 2.77 23.64 -9.22
N SER A 204 1.48 23.86 -8.95
CA SER A 204 0.94 25.21 -8.69
C SER A 204 1.60 25.92 -7.50
N VAL A 205 1.96 25.19 -6.44
CA VAL A 205 2.64 25.77 -5.27
C VAL A 205 4.09 26.13 -5.62
N LEU A 206 4.79 25.25 -6.34
CA LEU A 206 6.16 25.49 -6.78
C LEU A 206 6.23 26.68 -7.75
N ASP A 207 5.34 26.77 -8.72
CA ASP A 207 5.28 27.88 -9.68
C ASP A 207 5.11 29.23 -8.98
N ARG A 208 4.12 29.32 -8.07
CA ARG A 208 3.89 30.53 -7.26
C ARG A 208 5.12 30.90 -6.43
N ARG A 209 5.86 29.93 -5.94
CA ARG A 209 7.06 30.14 -5.12
C ARG A 209 8.24 30.61 -5.97
N PHE A 210 8.44 30.02 -7.14
CA PHE A 210 9.51 30.43 -8.05
C PHE A 210 9.26 31.83 -8.62
N ALA A 211 8.03 32.17 -8.98
CA ALA A 211 7.66 33.52 -9.41
C ALA A 211 8.01 34.57 -8.33
N ARG A 212 7.59 34.34 -7.08
CA ARG A 212 7.93 35.23 -5.95
C ARG A 212 9.43 35.34 -5.68
N ALA A 213 10.17 34.26 -5.88
CA ALA A 213 11.63 34.28 -5.72
C ALA A 213 12.33 35.07 -6.84
N ALA A 214 11.81 35.01 -8.06
CA ALA A 214 12.29 35.81 -9.18
C ALA A 214 12.01 37.30 -8.97
N GLU A 215 10.80 37.68 -8.54
CA GLU A 215 10.44 39.06 -8.20
C GLU A 215 11.36 39.64 -7.13
N LYS A 216 11.64 38.88 -6.06
CA LYS A 216 12.57 39.30 -4.99
C LYS A 216 14.03 39.43 -5.43
N ARG A 217 14.43 38.76 -6.50
CA ARG A 217 15.78 38.89 -7.07
C ARG A 217 15.89 40.08 -8.02
N ALA A 218 14.76 40.53 -8.58
CA ALA A 218 14.69 41.64 -9.52
C ALA A 218 14.48 43.00 -8.82
N ALA A 219 13.99 42.99 -7.58
CA ALA A 219 13.88 44.15 -6.69
C ALA A 219 15.15 44.35 -5.85
#